data_AF-A0A0L0V474-F1
#
_entry.id   AF-A0A0L0V474-F1
#
_cell.length_a   1.000
_cell.length_b   1.000
_cell.length_c   1.000
_cell.angle_alpha   90.00
_cell.angle_beta   90.00
_cell.angle_gamma   90.00
#
_symmetry.space_group_name_H-M   'P 1'
#
loop_
_entity.id
_entity.type
_entity.pdbx_description
1 polymer ?
#
loop_
_entity_poly.entity_id
_entity_poly.type
_entity_poly.pdbx_seq_one_letter_code
_entity_poly.pdbx_strand_id
1 'polypeptide(L)'
;MPYAAQFAQKNLHGLNWPNWLRTTEETSKNSELWMYTEEALNPDKLNKKSAELAVRDQIIQKNSRKGFDFQQDKIAWLHTGEVLPTHMIPDVPQVLLEMEKKELQRMFNPFVKLKGFNTVRDTPVKFLHLFLLGPVKYLFQDFMKGLNNGQEELLALWILFNTHSLNIPSIRSTSIVQYGRV
;
A
#
# COMPACT_ATOMS: atom_id res chain seq x y z
N MET A 1 -11.44 18.85 14.21
CA MET A 1 -11.06 17.98 13.08
C MET A 1 -10.72 16.56 13.56
N PRO A 2 -11.72 15.75 13.95
CA PRO A 2 -11.49 14.40 14.49
C PRO A 2 -10.83 13.43 13.49
N TYR A 3 -11.10 13.59 12.19
CA TYR A 3 -10.54 12.74 11.14
C TYR A 3 -9.01 12.91 10.97
N ALA A 4 -8.51 14.15 10.98
CA ALA A 4 -7.07 14.43 10.87
C ALA A 4 -6.30 13.90 12.07
N ALA A 5 -6.88 13.97 13.27
CA ALA A 5 -6.34 13.42 14.51
C ALA A 5 -6.23 11.88 14.44
N GLN A 6 -7.27 11.19 13.95
CA GLN A 6 -7.25 9.74 13.73
C GLN A 6 -6.21 9.33 12.68
N PHE A 7 -6.15 10.04 11.55
CA PHE A 7 -5.19 9.78 10.47
C PHE A 7 -3.73 9.97 10.94
N ALA A 8 -3.48 11.02 11.72
CA ALA A 8 -2.17 11.30 12.27
C ALA A 8 -1.85 10.45 13.52
N GLN A 9 -2.77 9.61 14.02
CA GLN A 9 -2.65 8.90 15.29
C GLN A 9 -2.24 9.85 16.43
N LYS A 10 -2.87 11.01 16.47
CA LYS A 10 -2.62 12.08 17.43
C LYS A 10 -3.93 12.37 18.15
N ASN A 11 -3.89 12.55 19.46
CA ASN A 11 -5.06 13.06 20.18
C ASN A 11 -5.22 14.57 19.93
N LEU A 12 -6.30 15.16 20.45
CA LEU A 12 -6.59 16.60 20.34
C LEU A 12 -5.48 17.50 20.94
N HIS A 13 -4.61 16.93 21.78
CA HIS A 13 -3.48 17.63 22.41
C HIS A 13 -2.13 17.37 21.71
N GLY A 14 -2.13 16.73 20.54
CA GLY A 14 -0.91 16.46 19.76
C GLY A 14 0.00 15.36 20.34
N LEU A 15 -0.45 14.67 21.39
CA LEU A 15 0.23 13.49 21.92
C LEU A 15 -0.03 12.30 21.02
N ASN A 16 0.94 11.38 20.94
CA ASN A 16 0.77 10.13 20.19
C ASN A 16 -0.42 9.37 20.81
N TRP A 17 -1.39 9.05 19.98
CA TRP A 17 -2.48 8.14 20.31
C TRP A 17 -2.21 6.85 19.54
N PRO A 18 -1.37 5.95 20.07
CA PRO A 18 -1.05 4.71 19.39
C PRO A 18 -2.33 3.92 19.13
N ASN A 19 -2.40 3.30 17.96
CA ASN A 19 -3.50 2.38 17.66
C ASN A 19 -3.38 1.16 18.57
N TRP A 20 -4.15 1.13 19.67
CA TRP A 20 -4.14 0.04 20.67
C TRP A 20 -4.62 -1.32 20.12
N LEU A 21 -5.16 -1.33 18.89
CA LEU A 21 -5.63 -2.53 18.20
C LEU A 21 -4.55 -3.23 17.37
N ARG A 22 -3.31 -2.71 17.30
CA ARG A 22 -2.31 -3.22 16.36
C ARG A 22 -0.89 -3.10 16.93
N THR A 23 -0.07 -4.12 16.68
CA THR A 23 1.39 -4.09 16.84
C THR A 23 2.10 -4.47 15.53
N THR A 24 3.38 -4.11 15.39
CA THR A 24 4.16 -4.51 14.20
C THR A 24 4.32 -6.01 14.16
N GLU A 25 4.50 -6.66 15.33
CA GLU A 25 4.52 -8.11 15.42
C GLU A 25 3.20 -8.72 14.92
N GLU A 26 2.04 -8.21 15.31
CA GLU A 26 0.74 -8.70 14.79
C GLU A 26 0.56 -8.43 13.29
N THR A 27 1.06 -7.31 12.77
CA THR A 27 1.01 -7.02 11.33
C THR A 27 1.98 -7.93 10.55
N SER A 28 3.02 -8.45 11.19
CA SER A 28 3.95 -9.41 10.58
C SER A 28 3.37 -10.83 10.50
N LYS A 29 2.31 -11.13 11.29
CA LYS A 29 1.52 -12.37 11.21
C LYS A 29 0.64 -12.48 9.96
N ASN A 30 0.86 -11.62 8.97
CA ASN A 30 0.22 -11.67 7.64
C ASN A 30 0.24 -13.07 6.99
N SER A 31 1.27 -13.89 7.27
CA SER A 31 1.33 -15.28 6.80
C SER A 31 0.25 -16.17 7.41
N GLU A 32 -0.16 -15.93 8.65
CA GLU A 32 -1.27 -16.65 9.31
C GLU A 32 -2.60 -16.34 8.60
N LEU A 33 -2.73 -15.16 7.99
CA LEU A 33 -3.92 -14.77 7.26
C LEU A 33 -4.04 -15.53 5.93
N TRP A 34 -2.91 -15.81 5.27
CA TRP A 34 -2.87 -16.68 4.10
C TRP A 34 -3.23 -18.13 4.45
N MET A 35 -2.67 -18.68 5.53
CA MET A 35 -3.06 -20.02 6.02
C MET A 35 -4.57 -20.09 6.34
N TYR A 36 -5.11 -19.05 6.96
CA TYR A 36 -6.55 -18.97 7.23
C TYR A 36 -7.39 -18.93 5.96
N THR A 37 -6.86 -18.43 4.83
CA THR A 37 -7.60 -18.39 3.56
C THR A 37 -7.70 -19.76 2.90
N GLU A 38 -6.77 -20.66 3.18
CA GLU A 38 -6.86 -22.05 2.79
C GLU A 38 -7.90 -22.81 3.64
N GLU A 39 -8.03 -22.47 4.93
CA GLU A 39 -8.97 -23.11 5.86
C GLU A 39 -10.40 -22.54 5.77
N ALA A 40 -10.54 -21.22 5.57
CA ALA A 40 -11.80 -20.52 5.62
C ALA A 40 -12.29 -20.18 4.20
N LEU A 41 -13.15 -21.05 3.66
CA LEU A 41 -13.79 -20.90 2.34
C LEU A 41 -14.85 -19.78 2.26
N ASN A 42 -14.68 -18.68 3.00
CA ASN A 42 -15.68 -17.61 3.06
C ASN A 42 -15.05 -16.21 3.22
N PRO A 43 -15.35 -15.25 2.33
CA PRO A 43 -14.82 -13.88 2.37
C PRO A 43 -15.21 -13.10 3.64
N ASP A 44 -16.39 -13.34 4.23
CA ASP A 44 -16.83 -12.69 5.46
C ASP A 44 -16.02 -13.16 6.66
N LYS A 45 -15.73 -14.46 6.72
CA LYS A 45 -14.84 -15.02 7.76
C LYS A 45 -13.42 -14.47 7.61
N LEU A 46 -12.93 -14.36 6.37
CA LEU A 46 -11.65 -13.72 6.09
C LEU A 46 -11.62 -12.26 6.57
N ASN A 47 -12.66 -11.48 6.24
CA ASN A 47 -12.75 -10.08 6.65
C ASN A 47 -12.80 -9.93 8.17
N LYS A 48 -13.52 -10.83 8.86
CA LYS A 48 -13.56 -10.86 10.32
C LYS A 48 -12.18 -11.16 10.90
N LYS A 49 -11.48 -12.19 10.40
CA LYS A 49 -10.13 -12.55 10.85
C LYS A 49 -9.10 -11.47 10.53
N SER A 50 -9.22 -10.84 9.37
CA SER A 50 -8.44 -9.66 8.94
C SER A 50 -8.66 -8.47 9.86
N ALA A 51 -9.89 -8.25 10.32
CA ALA A 51 -10.18 -7.22 11.31
C ALA A 51 -9.60 -7.58 12.69
N GLU A 52 -9.73 -8.83 13.15
CA GLU A 52 -9.16 -9.33 14.41
C GLU A 52 -7.64 -9.21 14.45
N LEU A 53 -6.95 -9.62 13.38
CA LEU A 53 -5.49 -9.52 13.25
C LEU A 53 -5.04 -8.09 12.91
N ALA A 54 -5.97 -7.16 12.68
CA ALA A 54 -5.73 -5.81 12.19
C ALA A 54 -4.89 -5.76 10.90
N VAL A 55 -4.89 -6.83 10.10
CA VAL A 55 -4.16 -6.97 8.84
C VAL A 55 -5.04 -6.50 7.70
N ARG A 56 -4.67 -5.42 7.01
CA ARG A 56 -5.38 -4.89 5.82
C ARG A 56 -4.53 -4.87 4.57
N ASP A 57 -3.65 -5.85 4.43
CA ASP A 57 -2.81 -5.96 3.24
C ASP A 57 -3.68 -6.24 2.00
N GLN A 58 -3.69 -5.30 1.06
CA GLN A 58 -4.46 -5.42 -0.18
C GLN A 58 -3.95 -6.56 -1.07
N ILE A 59 -2.65 -6.89 -1.02
CA ILE A 59 -2.07 -7.97 -1.83
C ILE A 59 -2.60 -9.31 -1.34
N ILE A 60 -2.58 -9.54 -0.02
CA ILE A 60 -3.16 -10.76 0.58
C ILE A 60 -4.64 -10.84 0.24
N GLN A 61 -5.41 -9.78 0.48
CA GLN A 61 -6.85 -9.79 0.20
C GLN A 61 -7.16 -10.08 -1.27
N LYS A 62 -6.35 -9.56 -2.20
CA LYS A 62 -6.52 -9.82 -3.64
C LYS A 62 -6.21 -11.28 -3.96
N ASN A 63 -5.13 -11.84 -3.40
CA ASN A 63 -4.75 -13.23 -3.61
C ASN A 63 -5.77 -14.20 -3.00
N SER A 64 -6.26 -13.91 -1.79
CA SER A 64 -7.31 -14.70 -1.14
C SER A 64 -8.62 -14.69 -1.94
N ARG A 65 -9.03 -13.54 -2.48
CA ARG A 65 -10.22 -13.48 -3.37
C ARG A 65 -10.07 -14.38 -4.59
N LYS A 66 -8.91 -14.36 -5.26
CA LYS A 66 -8.64 -15.26 -6.38
C LYS A 66 -8.77 -16.73 -5.99
N GLY A 67 -8.35 -17.09 -4.76
CA GLY A 67 -8.55 -18.43 -4.22
C GLY A 67 -10.04 -18.77 -4.06
N PHE A 68 -10.84 -17.86 -3.51
CA PHE A 68 -12.28 -18.06 -3.35
C PHE A 68 -13.04 -18.12 -4.68
N ASP A 69 -12.72 -17.23 -5.62
CA ASP A 69 -13.33 -17.22 -6.95
C ASP A 69 -13.07 -18.55 -7.66
N PHE A 70 -11.83 -19.05 -7.59
CA PHE A 70 -11.45 -20.35 -8.15
C PHE A 70 -12.18 -21.53 -7.51
N GLN A 71 -12.40 -21.49 -6.20
CA GLN A 71 -13.18 -22.50 -5.49
C GLN A 71 -14.66 -22.48 -5.89
N GLN A 72 -15.25 -21.30 -6.05
CA GLN A 72 -16.62 -21.16 -6.55
C GLN A 72 -16.75 -21.68 -7.98
N ASP A 73 -15.78 -21.36 -8.85
CA ASP A 73 -15.73 -21.88 -10.21
C ASP A 73 -15.63 -23.41 -10.22
N LYS A 74 -14.78 -24.00 -9.37
CA LYS A 74 -14.66 -25.45 -9.21
C LYS A 74 -15.96 -26.10 -8.76
N ILE A 75 -16.66 -25.52 -7.78
CA ILE A 75 -17.97 -26.02 -7.31
C ILE A 75 -19.01 -25.94 -8.44
N ALA A 76 -19.10 -24.80 -9.13
CA ALA A 76 -20.00 -24.63 -10.27
C ALA A 76 -19.71 -25.66 -11.37
N TRP A 77 -18.43 -25.94 -11.61
CA TRP A 77 -17.99 -26.92 -12.59
C TRP A 77 -18.34 -28.36 -12.20
N LEU A 78 -18.21 -28.71 -10.92
CA LEU A 78 -18.64 -30.02 -10.39
C LEU A 78 -20.16 -30.23 -10.54
N HIS A 79 -20.97 -29.17 -10.46
CA HIS A 79 -22.41 -29.26 -10.72
C HIS A 79 -22.77 -29.60 -12.17
N THR A 80 -21.88 -29.35 -13.13
CA THR A 80 -22.07 -29.69 -14.55
C THR A 80 -21.93 -31.19 -14.83
N GLY A 81 -21.30 -31.97 -13.93
CA GLY A 81 -21.13 -33.42 -14.08
C GLY A 81 -20.07 -33.88 -15.10
N GLU A 82 -19.27 -32.96 -15.62
CA GLU A 82 -18.16 -33.25 -16.54
C GLU A 82 -16.89 -33.76 -15.80
N VAL A 83 -15.84 -34.16 -16.52
CA VAL A 83 -14.52 -34.56 -15.95
C VAL A 83 -13.62 -33.38 -15.59
N LEU A 84 -13.30 -33.20 -14.30
CA LEU A 84 -12.60 -32.01 -13.76
C LEU A 84 -11.34 -31.64 -14.57
N PRO A 85 -11.20 -30.38 -15.05
CA PRO A 85 -10.02 -29.96 -15.79
C PRO A 85 -8.74 -30.11 -14.97
N THR A 86 -7.63 -30.47 -15.62
CA THR A 86 -6.35 -30.74 -14.94
C THR A 86 -5.87 -29.60 -14.04
N HIS A 87 -6.11 -28.35 -14.45
CA HIS A 87 -5.71 -27.16 -13.69
C HIS A 87 -6.62 -26.85 -12.48
N MET A 88 -7.78 -27.51 -12.39
CA MET A 88 -8.74 -27.42 -11.28
C MET A 88 -8.64 -28.60 -10.31
N ILE A 89 -7.78 -29.58 -10.59
CA ILE A 89 -7.49 -30.69 -9.67
C ILE A 89 -7.02 -30.14 -8.32
N PRO A 90 -6.05 -29.21 -8.24
CA PRO A 90 -5.69 -28.56 -6.99
C PRO A 90 -6.83 -27.71 -6.44
N ASP A 91 -6.84 -27.48 -5.12
CA ASP A 91 -7.80 -26.59 -4.45
C ASP A 91 -7.35 -25.11 -4.47
N VAL A 92 -6.15 -24.83 -4.95
CA VAL A 92 -5.62 -23.47 -5.02
C VAL A 92 -5.19 -23.20 -6.46
N PRO A 93 -5.43 -21.99 -7.01
CA PRO A 93 -4.91 -21.60 -8.30
C PRO A 93 -3.42 -21.90 -8.43
N GLN A 94 -3.04 -22.58 -9.51
CA GLN A 94 -1.65 -22.98 -9.73
C GLN A 94 -0.66 -21.80 -9.69
N VAL A 95 -1.10 -20.61 -10.13
CA VAL A 95 -0.34 -19.36 -10.03
C VAL A 95 -0.01 -19.00 -8.58
N LEU A 96 -0.94 -19.22 -7.64
CA LEU A 96 -0.72 -18.92 -6.22
C LEU A 96 0.20 -19.97 -5.58
N LEU A 97 0.03 -21.25 -5.92
CA LEU A 97 0.94 -22.33 -5.49
C LEU A 97 2.38 -22.10 -5.95
N GLU A 98 2.56 -21.69 -7.20
CA GLU A 98 3.89 -21.37 -7.74
C GLU A 98 4.48 -20.12 -7.07
N MET A 99 3.65 -19.10 -6.82
CA MET A 99 4.07 -17.88 -6.14
C MET A 99 4.46 -18.14 -4.68
N GLU A 100 3.74 -19.01 -3.98
CA GLU A 100 4.09 -19.45 -2.63
C GLU A 100 5.43 -20.17 -2.59
N LYS A 101 5.66 -21.12 -3.52
CA LYS A 101 6.90 -21.89 -3.59
C LYS A 101 8.12 -21.08 -4.00
N LYS A 102 7.97 -20.20 -5.00
CA LYS A 102 9.10 -19.50 -5.64
C LYS A 102 9.29 -18.08 -5.14
N GLU A 103 8.22 -17.41 -4.72
CA GLU A 103 8.21 -15.96 -4.48
C GLU A 103 7.28 -15.56 -3.32
N LEU A 104 7.38 -16.25 -2.18
CA LEU A 104 6.54 -16.00 -0.99
C LEU A 104 6.47 -14.50 -0.60
N GLN A 105 7.55 -13.75 -0.85
CA GLN A 105 7.60 -12.31 -0.60
C GLN A 105 6.58 -11.49 -1.39
N ARG A 106 6.17 -11.95 -2.58
CA ARG A 106 5.19 -11.27 -3.43
C ARG A 106 3.75 -11.53 -3.01
N MET A 107 3.52 -12.49 -2.12
CA MET A 107 2.21 -12.74 -1.54
C MET A 107 1.82 -11.69 -0.50
N PHE A 108 2.80 -10.90 -0.04
CA PHE A 108 2.65 -9.90 1.01
C PHE A 108 3.15 -8.55 0.54
N ASN A 109 2.74 -7.50 1.24
CA ASN A 109 3.28 -6.17 1.05
C ASN A 109 4.76 -6.12 1.48
N PRO A 110 5.71 -5.80 0.58
CA PRO A 110 7.13 -5.75 0.89
C PRO A 110 7.47 -4.68 1.94
N PHE A 111 6.64 -3.65 2.09
CA PHE A 111 6.85 -2.60 3.09
C PHE A 111 6.78 -3.13 4.53
N VAL A 112 6.13 -4.27 4.78
CA VAL A 112 6.09 -4.90 6.12
C VAL A 112 7.48 -5.34 6.59
N LYS A 113 8.42 -5.56 5.66
CA LYS A 113 9.79 -5.98 5.96
C LYS A 113 10.81 -4.84 5.94
N LEU A 114 10.37 -3.61 5.68
CA LEU A 114 11.27 -2.47 5.58
C LEU A 114 11.84 -2.14 6.97
N LYS A 115 13.16 -2.29 7.11
CA LYS A 115 13.85 -2.05 8.39
C LYS A 115 13.67 -0.60 8.81
N GLY A 116 13.20 -0.39 10.05
CA GLY A 116 12.92 0.95 10.57
C GLY A 116 11.53 1.49 10.22
N PHE A 117 10.70 0.72 9.53
CA PHE A 117 9.29 1.05 9.31
C PHE A 117 8.40 0.25 10.24
N ASN A 118 7.57 0.96 10.98
CA ASN A 118 6.57 0.42 11.87
C ASN A 118 5.19 0.73 11.30
N THR A 119 4.56 -0.24 10.64
CA THR A 119 3.22 -0.13 10.02
C THR A 119 2.11 0.34 10.97
N VAL A 120 2.35 0.29 12.28
CA VAL A 120 1.42 0.72 13.32
C VAL A 120 1.72 2.12 13.82
N ARG A 121 2.98 2.36 14.21
CA ARG A 121 3.43 3.58 14.89
C ARG A 121 3.88 4.66 13.93
N ASP A 122 4.25 4.27 12.71
CA ASP A 122 4.56 5.22 11.66
C ASP A 122 3.30 5.59 10.92
N THR A 123 2.94 6.85 11.10
CA THR A 123 1.76 7.43 10.47
C THR A 123 1.97 7.49 8.97
N PRO A 124 0.89 7.47 8.18
CA PRO A 124 0.98 7.70 6.73
C PRO A 124 1.72 9.01 6.41
N VAL A 125 1.66 9.99 7.31
CA VAL A 125 2.41 11.26 7.23
C VAL A 125 3.92 11.04 7.29
N LYS A 126 4.45 10.16 8.16
CA LYS A 126 5.89 9.84 8.18
C LYS A 126 6.33 9.13 6.90
N PHE A 127 5.51 8.23 6.37
CA PHE A 127 5.79 7.55 5.10
C PHE A 127 5.79 8.56 3.94
N LEU A 128 4.78 9.42 3.88
CA LEU A 128 4.70 10.49 2.91
C LEU A 128 5.91 11.43 3.05
N HIS A 129 6.29 11.78 4.27
CA HIS A 129 7.46 12.61 4.53
C HIS A 129 8.77 11.96 4.08
N LEU A 130 8.96 10.66 4.34
CA LEU A 130 10.12 9.90 3.86
C LEU A 130 10.17 9.86 2.33
N PHE A 131 9.02 9.65 1.67
CA PHE A 131 8.95 9.61 0.20
C PHE A 131 9.20 10.98 -0.42
N LEU A 132 8.65 12.05 0.18
CA LEU A 132 8.85 13.43 -0.26
C LEU A 132 10.29 13.90 -0.02
N LEU A 133 10.90 13.58 1.12
CA LEU A 133 12.27 13.98 1.44
C LEU A 133 13.35 13.12 0.81
N GLY A 134 13.04 11.88 0.44
CA GLY A 134 13.96 10.97 -0.22
C GLY A 134 13.77 11.01 -1.73
N PRO A 135 13.06 10.03 -2.32
CA PRO A 135 12.91 9.88 -3.77
C PRO A 135 12.52 11.17 -4.50
N VAL A 136 11.48 11.85 -4.05
CA VAL A 136 10.96 13.05 -4.76
C VAL A 136 11.97 14.19 -4.70
N LYS A 137 12.59 14.43 -3.54
CA LYS A 137 13.63 15.46 -3.39
C LYS A 137 14.81 15.21 -4.34
N TYR A 138 15.34 13.99 -4.37
CA TYR A 138 16.53 13.68 -5.18
C TYR A 138 16.22 13.64 -6.67
N LEU A 139 15.06 13.12 -7.09
CA LEU A 139 14.61 13.18 -8.49
C LEU A 139 14.40 14.62 -8.94
N PHE A 140 13.81 15.45 -8.09
CA PHE A 140 13.63 16.86 -8.37
C PHE A 140 14.99 17.57 -8.50
N GLN A 141 15.93 17.29 -7.61
CA GLN A 141 17.30 17.83 -7.71
C GLN A 141 18.01 17.40 -8.99
N ASP A 142 17.91 16.13 -9.36
CA ASP A 142 18.52 15.60 -10.58
C ASP A 142 17.95 16.28 -11.84
N PHE A 143 16.62 16.41 -11.91
CA PHE A 143 15.94 17.17 -12.95
C PHE A 143 16.42 18.62 -13.03
N MET A 144 16.53 19.31 -11.88
CA MET A 144 16.98 20.70 -11.82
C MET A 144 18.46 20.88 -12.19
N LYS A 145 19.30 19.85 -11.97
CA LYS A 145 20.70 19.83 -12.42
C LYS A 145 20.84 19.61 -13.93
N GLY A 146 19.98 18.79 -14.52
CA GLY A 146 19.95 18.57 -15.99
C GLY A 146 19.43 19.75 -16.80
N LEU A 147 18.81 20.74 -16.14
CA LEU A 147 18.17 21.89 -16.77
C LEU A 147 19.20 22.98 -17.13
N ASN A 148 19.91 22.81 -18.25
CA ASN A 148 20.94 23.75 -18.68
C ASN A 148 20.37 25.03 -19.33
N ASN A 149 19.33 24.92 -20.17
CA ASN A 149 18.87 26.03 -21.04
C ASN A 149 17.35 26.33 -20.97
N GLY A 150 16.61 25.84 -19.96
CA GLY A 150 15.14 25.94 -19.88
C GLY A 150 14.58 26.53 -18.58
N GLN A 151 15.44 27.16 -17.76
CA GLN A 151 15.05 27.59 -16.41
C GLN A 151 14.04 28.73 -16.40
N GLU A 152 14.19 29.68 -17.33
CA GLU A 152 13.32 30.84 -17.44
C GLU A 152 11.91 30.43 -17.85
N GLU A 153 11.80 29.47 -18.78
CA GLU A 153 10.52 28.90 -19.20
C GLU A 153 9.85 28.13 -18.05
N LEU A 154 10.60 27.29 -17.32
CA LEU A 154 10.10 26.58 -16.15
C LEU A 154 9.60 27.55 -15.05
N LEU A 155 10.34 28.63 -14.82
CA LEU A 155 9.99 29.66 -13.84
C LEU A 155 8.70 30.38 -14.25
N ALA A 156 8.55 30.72 -15.54
CA ALA A 156 7.33 31.33 -16.07
C ALA A 156 6.11 30.39 -15.94
N LEU A 157 6.28 29.10 -16.26
CA LEU A 157 5.23 28.09 -16.10
C LEU A 157 4.78 27.95 -14.65
N TRP A 158 5.71 27.98 -13.68
CA TRP A 158 5.35 27.90 -12.27
C TRP A 158 4.71 29.18 -11.72
N ILE A 159 5.08 30.35 -12.22
CA ILE A 159 4.38 31.61 -11.87
C ILE A 159 2.94 31.58 -12.38
N LEU A 160 2.72 31.04 -13.57
CA LEU A 160 1.40 30.97 -14.21
C LEU A 160 0.52 29.84 -13.64
N PHE A 161 1.08 28.97 -12.80
CA PHE A 161 0.36 27.83 -12.27
C PHE A 161 -0.82 28.27 -11.39
N ASN A 162 -2.04 27.93 -11.82
CA ASN A 162 -3.26 28.31 -11.12
C ASN A 162 -3.49 27.43 -9.88
N THR A 163 -3.38 28.04 -8.70
CA THR A 163 -3.58 27.34 -7.40
C THR A 163 -5.00 27.46 -6.84
N HIS A 164 -5.94 28.12 -7.53
CA HIS A 164 -7.28 28.39 -7.00
C HIS A 164 -8.02 27.12 -6.58
N SER A 165 -8.01 26.08 -7.41
CA SER A 165 -8.68 24.81 -7.11
C SER A 165 -7.99 24.00 -6.00
N LEU A 166 -6.76 24.36 -5.65
CA LEU A 166 -5.96 23.67 -4.63
C LEU A 166 -6.00 24.37 -3.26
N ASN A 167 -6.54 25.60 -3.19
CA ASN A 167 -6.59 26.42 -1.97
C ASN A 167 -5.21 26.55 -1.28
N ILE A 168 -4.14 26.70 -2.07
CA ILE A 168 -2.78 26.94 -1.59
C ILE A 168 -2.26 28.28 -2.10
N PRO A 169 -1.32 28.93 -1.38
CA PRO A 169 -0.66 30.12 -1.88
C PRO A 169 0.09 29.82 -3.18
N SER A 170 0.31 30.87 -3.98
CA SER A 170 1.09 30.76 -5.21
C SER A 170 2.48 30.15 -4.94
N ILE A 171 2.94 29.35 -5.89
CA ILE A 171 4.22 28.66 -5.82
C ILE A 171 5.34 29.71 -5.83
N ARG A 172 6.25 29.65 -4.85
CA ARG A 172 7.46 30.48 -4.81
C ARG A 172 8.50 29.96 -5.78
N SER A 173 8.22 30.08 -7.07
CA SER A 173 9.00 29.52 -8.18
C SER A 173 10.48 29.94 -8.13
N THR A 174 10.77 31.20 -7.80
CA THR A 174 12.14 31.74 -7.67
C THR A 174 12.95 31.00 -6.62
N SER A 175 12.38 30.75 -5.45
CA SER A 175 13.03 29.98 -4.38
C SER A 175 13.25 28.53 -4.79
N ILE A 176 12.28 27.91 -5.47
CA ILE A 176 12.40 26.52 -5.92
C ILE A 176 13.52 26.37 -6.95
N VAL A 177 13.65 27.31 -7.89
CA VAL A 177 14.75 27.29 -8.87
C VAL A 177 16.11 27.50 -8.19
N GLN A 178 16.17 28.43 -7.22
CA GLN A 178 17.40 28.74 -6.49
C GLN A 178 17.91 27.56 -5.65
N TYR A 179 17.01 26.88 -4.92
CA TYR A 179 17.39 25.78 -4.02
C TYR A 179 17.29 24.39 -4.66
N GLY A 180 16.67 24.26 -5.83
CA GLY A 180 16.46 22.97 -6.51
C GLY A 180 17.75 22.33 -7.04
N ARG A 181 18.83 23.10 -7.22
CA ARG A 181 20.13 22.60 -7.70
C ARG A 181 21.09 22.16 -6.59
N VAL A 182 20.80 22.52 -5.34
CA VAL A 182 21.60 22.19 -4.14
C VAL A 182 21.13 20.86 -3.57
#